data_AF-A0A970RYY1-F1
#
_entry.id   AF-A0A970RYY1-F1
#
_cell.length_a   1.000
_cell.length_b   1.000
_cell.length_c   1.000
_cell.angle_alpha   90.00
_cell.angle_beta   90.00
_cell.angle_gamma   90.00
#
_symmetry.space_group_name_H-M   'P 1'
#
loop_
_entity.id
_entity.type
_entity.pdbx_description
1 polymer ?
#
loop_
_entity_poly.entity_id
_entity_poly.type
_entity_poly.pdbx_seq_one_letter_code
_entity_poly.pdbx_strand_id
1 'polypeptide(L)'
;MRVILFNNETERFQERLKQYAFDYESNYQRLKERIKDYEGLIAFGLDQTIDLSNIKWIQSLGAGVDWAVNNPSLKENTVITRVTKGLEQELFEYTLTRILYYYQNVDYHLKNQQK
;
A
#
# COMPACT_ATOMS: atom_id res chain seq x y z
N MET A 1 -7.08 11.75 18.03
CA MET A 1 -6.68 11.35 16.67
C MET A 1 -7.02 9.89 16.46
N ARG A 2 -8.04 9.60 15.64
CA ARG A 2 -8.39 8.21 15.26
C ARG A 2 -7.67 7.85 13.98
N VAL A 3 -7.09 6.65 13.96
CA VAL A 3 -6.32 6.13 12.81
C VAL A 3 -6.97 4.86 12.31
N ILE A 4 -7.19 4.79 11.00
CA ILE A 4 -7.67 3.59 10.33
C ILE A 4 -6.57 2.98 9.48
N LEU A 5 -6.34 1.68 9.67
CA LEU A 5 -5.53 0.86 8.80
C LEU A 5 -6.45 0.23 7.74
N PHE A 6 -6.26 0.62 6.49
CA PHE A 6 -6.84 -0.07 5.36
C PHE A 6 -5.80 -1.00 4.73
N ASN A 7 -6.03 -2.31 4.83
CA ASN A 7 -5.15 -3.28 4.23
C ASN A 7 -5.90 -4.57 3.88
N ASN A 8 -5.47 -5.22 2.79
CA ASN A 8 -5.96 -6.55 2.39
C ASN A 8 -4.90 -7.64 2.63
N GLU A 9 -3.75 -7.28 3.18
CA GLU A 9 -2.64 -8.19 3.45
C GLU A 9 -2.88 -9.14 4.64
N THR A 10 -1.99 -10.12 4.73
CA THR A 10 -2.00 -11.24 5.66
C THR A 10 -2.28 -10.90 7.14
N GLU A 11 -2.95 -11.84 7.82
CA GLU A 11 -3.35 -11.74 9.24
C GLU A 11 -2.19 -11.38 10.19
N ARG A 12 -0.97 -11.85 9.90
CA ARG A 12 0.24 -11.58 10.70
C ARG A 12 0.58 -10.09 10.80
N PHE A 13 0.37 -9.34 9.71
CA PHE A 13 0.61 -7.89 9.72
C PHE A 13 -0.44 -7.17 10.57
N GLN A 14 -1.69 -7.63 10.49
CA GLN A 14 -2.81 -7.09 11.26
C GLN A 14 -2.60 -7.31 12.76
N GLU A 15 -2.18 -8.51 13.18
CA GLU A 15 -1.89 -8.83 14.58
C GLU A 15 -0.83 -7.93 15.20
N ARG A 16 0.26 -7.67 14.47
CA ARG A 16 1.33 -6.77 14.95
C ARG A 16 0.86 -5.33 15.14
N LEU A 17 -0.20 -4.92 14.44
CA LEU A 17 -0.70 -3.55 14.50
C LEU A 17 -1.85 -3.37 15.50
N LYS A 18 -2.52 -4.45 15.92
CA LYS A 18 -3.57 -4.40 16.97
C LYS A 18 -3.09 -3.73 18.27
N GLN A 19 -1.80 -3.84 18.61
CA GLN A 19 -1.23 -3.23 19.81
C GLN A 19 -1.23 -1.68 19.79
N TYR A 20 -1.34 -1.06 18.62
CA TYR A 20 -1.29 0.40 18.47
C TYR A 20 -2.67 1.07 18.48
N ALA A 21 -3.72 0.32 18.84
CA ALA A 21 -5.11 0.80 18.93
C ALA A 21 -5.64 1.44 17.63
N PHE A 22 -5.19 0.94 16.47
CA PHE A 22 -5.74 1.34 15.18
C PHE A 22 -7.01 0.56 14.87
N ASP A 23 -8.02 1.26 14.34
CA ASP A 23 -9.16 0.59 13.76
C ASP A 23 -8.74 -0.05 12.45
N TYR A 24 -9.23 -1.25 12.18
CA TYR A 24 -8.91 -2.00 10.96
C TYR A 24 -10.11 -2.06 10.03
N GLU A 25 -9.83 -2.01 8.74
CA GLU A 25 -10.80 -2.27 7.67
C GLU A 25 -10.11 -2.90 6.46
N SER A 26 -10.73 -3.91 5.87
CA SER A 26 -10.30 -4.52 4.61
C SER A 26 -11.36 -4.41 3.52
N ASN A 27 -12.59 -4.05 3.89
CA ASN A 27 -13.65 -3.84 2.93
C ASN A 27 -13.69 -2.36 2.50
N TYR A 28 -13.49 -2.13 1.21
CA TYR A 28 -13.45 -0.79 0.64
C TYR A 28 -14.77 -0.01 0.81
N GLN A 29 -15.93 -0.67 0.74
CA GLN A 29 -17.22 0.01 0.93
C GLN A 29 -17.40 0.48 2.37
N ARG A 30 -17.03 -0.38 3.33
CA ARG A 30 -17.04 0.00 4.75
C ARG A 30 -16.03 1.10 5.06
N LEU A 31 -14.86 1.09 4.43
CA LEU A 31 -13.89 2.17 4.55
C LEU A 31 -14.53 3.50 4.12
N LYS A 32 -15.18 3.53 2.95
CA LYS A 32 -15.80 4.74 2.40
C LYS A 32 -16.81 5.39 3.36
N GLU A 33 -17.57 4.58 4.09
CA GLU A 33 -18.55 5.04 5.07
C GLU A 33 -17.91 5.54 6.36
N ARG A 34 -16.83 4.88 6.81
CA ARG A 34 -16.21 5.08 8.12
C ARG A 34 -15.12 6.14 8.10
N ILE A 35 -14.42 6.34 6.98
CA ILE A 35 -13.19 7.15 6.91
C ILE A 35 -13.38 8.60 7.36
N LYS A 36 -14.61 9.13 7.22
CA LYS A 36 -15.00 10.47 7.72
C LYS A 36 -14.79 10.64 9.23
N ASP A 37 -14.78 9.55 10.01
CA ASP A 37 -14.60 9.59 11.47
C ASP A 37 -13.12 9.52 11.89
N TYR A 38 -12.19 9.54 10.93
CA TYR A 38 -10.75 9.36 11.15
C TYR A 38 -9.96 10.58 10.68
N GLU A 39 -8.81 10.74 11.32
CA GLU A 39 -7.86 11.83 11.03
C GLU A 39 -6.52 11.28 10.52
N GLY A 40 -6.26 9.98 10.73
CA GLY A 40 -5.07 9.29 10.23
C GLY A 40 -5.44 8.07 9.38
N LEU A 41 -4.66 7.83 8.33
CA LEU A 41 -4.84 6.69 7.42
C LEU A 41 -3.51 5.96 7.21
N ILE A 42 -3.55 4.63 7.29
CA ILE A 42 -2.44 3.76 6.91
C ILE A 42 -2.93 2.86 5.76
N ALA A 43 -2.29 2.89 4.60
CA ALA A 43 -2.71 2.12 3.43
C ALA A 43 -1.59 1.92 2.40
N PHE A 44 -1.66 0.87 1.57
CA PHE A 44 -0.81 0.75 0.37
C PHE A 44 -1.25 1.68 -0.77
N GLY A 45 -2.55 1.88 -0.89
CA GLY A 45 -3.17 2.70 -1.90
C GLY A 45 -4.69 2.67 -1.79
N LEU A 46 -5.33 3.75 -2.20
CA LEU A 46 -6.78 3.86 -2.33
C LEU A 46 -7.12 4.37 -3.73
N ASP A 47 -8.33 4.06 -4.20
CA ASP A 47 -8.86 4.69 -5.40
C ASP A 47 -9.31 6.14 -5.06
N GLN A 48 -9.26 7.02 -6.07
CA GLN A 48 -9.49 8.46 -5.91
C GLN A 48 -10.92 8.85 -5.52
N THR A 49 -11.86 7.89 -5.53
CA THR A 49 -13.26 8.08 -5.12
C THR A 49 -13.47 8.07 -3.61
N ILE A 50 -12.44 7.76 -2.82
CA ILE A 50 -12.51 7.92 -1.35
C ILE A 50 -12.31 9.40 -1.00
N ASP A 51 -13.25 9.92 -0.23
CA ASP A 51 -13.15 11.25 0.39
C ASP A 51 -12.17 11.21 1.56
N LEU A 52 -11.04 11.90 1.40
CA LEU A 52 -9.95 12.06 2.36
C LEU A 52 -9.96 13.44 3.02
N SER A 53 -11.02 14.22 2.90
CA SER A 53 -11.10 15.58 3.43
C SER A 53 -10.90 15.68 4.95
N ASN A 54 -11.22 14.63 5.71
CA ASN A 54 -10.99 14.59 7.16
C ASN A 54 -9.59 14.07 7.56
N ILE A 55 -8.82 13.53 6.61
CA ILE A 55 -7.49 12.98 6.87
C ILE A 55 -6.44 14.10 6.96
N LYS A 56 -5.73 14.10 8.09
CA LYS A 56 -4.63 15.04 8.42
C LYS A 56 -3.25 14.40 8.25
N TRP A 57 -3.17 13.07 8.35
CA TRP A 57 -1.92 12.33 8.25
C TRP A 57 -2.10 10.98 7.53
N ILE A 58 -1.17 10.66 6.64
CA ILE A 58 -1.13 9.40 5.90
C ILE A 58 0.24 8.73 6.12
N GLN A 59 0.22 7.43 6.43
CA GLN A 59 1.38 6.54 6.29
C GLN A 59 1.12 5.57 5.13
N SER A 60 1.82 5.78 4.01
CA SER A 60 1.83 4.82 2.91
C SER A 60 2.65 3.59 3.31
N LEU A 61 2.09 2.41 3.12
CA LEU A 61 2.81 1.14 3.28
C LEU A 61 3.73 0.84 2.08
N GLY A 62 3.56 1.58 0.98
CA GLY A 62 4.44 1.52 -0.20
C GLY A 62 5.36 2.73 -0.33
N ALA A 63 6.26 2.65 -1.31
CA ALA A 63 7.12 3.77 -1.70
C ALA A 63 6.39 4.81 -2.57
N GLY A 64 5.37 4.37 -3.31
CA GLY A 64 4.49 5.24 -4.10
C GLY A 64 3.46 5.94 -3.20
N VAL A 65 3.18 7.20 -3.52
CA VAL A 65 2.18 8.04 -2.83
C VAL A 65 1.28 8.81 -3.80
N ASP A 66 1.37 8.52 -5.10
CA ASP A 66 0.63 9.19 -6.16
C ASP A 66 -0.88 9.11 -5.95
N TRP A 67 -1.38 8.01 -5.36
CA TRP A 67 -2.79 7.84 -5.02
C TRP A 67 -3.28 8.87 -4.00
N ALA A 68 -2.42 9.28 -3.07
CA ALA A 68 -2.75 10.26 -2.03
C ALA A 68 -2.56 11.68 -2.56
N VAL A 69 -1.42 11.96 -3.18
CA VAL A 69 -1.08 13.30 -3.70
C VAL A 69 -2.06 13.77 -4.77
N ASN A 70 -2.56 12.85 -5.60
CA ASN A 70 -3.52 13.17 -6.66
C ASN A 70 -4.98 13.05 -6.21
N ASN A 71 -5.27 12.78 -4.93
CA ASN A 71 -6.65 12.71 -4.46
C ASN A 71 -7.22 14.14 -4.32
N PRO A 72 -8.32 14.47 -5.03
CA PRO A 72 -8.85 15.84 -5.09
C PRO A 72 -9.46 16.33 -3.77
N SER A 73 -9.82 15.42 -2.86
CA SER A 73 -10.41 15.76 -1.56
C SER A 73 -9.35 15.95 -0.46
N LEU A 74 -8.09 15.58 -0.71
CA LEU A 74 -7.03 15.68 0.27
C LEU A 74 -6.62 17.14 0.48
N LYS A 75 -6.45 17.53 1.73
CA LYS A 75 -6.02 18.89 2.07
C LYS A 75 -4.53 19.08 1.79
N GLU A 76 -4.16 20.26 1.29
CA GLU A 76 -2.78 20.61 0.95
C GLU A 76 -1.80 20.49 2.13
N ASN A 77 -2.29 20.69 3.35
CA ASN A 77 -1.50 20.59 4.58
C ASN A 77 -1.49 19.18 5.21
N THR A 78 -2.04 18.16 4.54
CA THR A 78 -1.97 16.77 5.03
C THR A 78 -0.52 16.29 5.02
N VAL A 79 -0.06 15.74 6.14
CA VAL A 79 1.28 15.15 6.25
C VAL A 79 1.27 13.75 5.63
N ILE A 80 2.09 13.51 4.62
CA ILE A 80 2.24 12.20 3.97
C ILE A 80 3.62 11.62 4.30
N THR A 81 3.62 10.41 4.83
CA THR A 81 4.81 9.60 5.10
C THR A 81 4.76 8.33 4.26
N ARG A 82 5.93 7.78 3.92
CA ARG A 82 6.06 6.63 3.00
C ARG A 82 7.24 5.76 3.37
N VAL A 83 7.22 4.51 2.92
CA VAL A 83 8.38 3.62 3.04
C VAL A 83 9.45 4.06 2.05
N THR A 84 10.65 4.36 2.55
CA THR A 84 11.80 4.77 1.71
C THR A 84 12.97 3.79 1.76
N LYS A 85 12.92 2.82 2.68
CA LYS A 85 13.98 1.83 2.92
C LYS A 85 13.40 0.46 3.24
N GLY A 86 14.19 -0.58 3.04
CA GLY A 86 13.87 -1.97 3.34
C GLY A 86 13.25 -2.76 2.18
N LEU A 87 13.35 -2.25 0.95
CA LEU A 87 12.89 -2.93 -0.28
C LEU A 87 13.89 -2.81 -1.43
N GLU A 88 15.00 -2.10 -1.25
CA GLU A 88 15.93 -1.75 -2.31
C GLU A 88 16.60 -3.00 -2.90
N GLN A 89 17.00 -3.94 -2.04
CA GLN A 89 17.64 -5.18 -2.44
C GLN A 89 16.64 -6.08 -3.19
N GLU A 90 15.45 -6.27 -2.63
CA GLU A 90 14.41 -7.10 -3.21
C GLU A 90 13.95 -6.56 -4.58
N LEU A 91 13.81 -5.24 -4.70
CA LEU A 91 13.47 -4.59 -5.98
C LEU A 91 14.61 -4.72 -7.00
N PHE A 92 15.86 -4.60 -6.57
CA PHE A 92 17.03 -4.80 -7.43
C PHE A 92 17.10 -6.24 -7.93
N GLU A 93 17.00 -7.21 -7.02
CA GLU A 93 17.03 -8.64 -7.34
C GLU A 93 15.87 -9.04 -8.25
N TYR A 94 14.66 -8.55 -7.98
CA TYR A 94 13.49 -8.78 -8.83
C TYR A 94 13.75 -8.23 -10.25
N THR A 95 14.18 -6.97 -10.36
CA THR A 95 14.46 -6.34 -11.65
C THR A 95 15.54 -7.08 -12.43
N LEU A 96 16.66 -7.40 -11.77
CA LEU A 96 17.76 -8.14 -12.39
C LEU A 96 17.30 -9.54 -12.84
N THR A 97 16.52 -10.23 -12.02
CA THR A 97 15.95 -11.53 -12.35
C THR A 97 15.08 -11.44 -13.59
N ARG A 98 14.22 -10.42 -13.71
CA ARG A 98 13.37 -10.22 -14.90
C ARG A 98 14.18 -9.97 -16.17
N ILE A 99 15.27 -9.21 -16.07
CA ILE A 99 16.21 -8.97 -17.17
C ILE A 99 16.84 -10.29 -17.61
N LEU A 100 17.43 -11.04 -16.67
CA LEU A 100 18.08 -12.32 -16.98
C LEU A 100 17.10 -13.36 -17.52
N TYR A 101 15.90 -13.44 -16.94
CA TYR A 101 14.84 -14.33 -17.39
C TYR A 101 14.50 -14.12 -18.87
N TYR A 102 14.42 -12.85 -19.29
CA TYR A 102 14.18 -12.49 -20.68
C TYR A 102 15.39 -12.81 -21.58
N TYR A 103 16.59 -12.33 -21.23
CA TYR A 103 17.77 -12.48 -22.09
C TYR A 103 18.27 -13.92 -22.20
N GLN A 104 18.06 -14.75 -21.18
CA GLN A 104 18.47 -16.15 -21.19
C GLN A 104 17.36 -17.10 -21.68
N ASN A 105 16.23 -16.57 -22.18
CA ASN A 105 15.08 -17.36 -22.64
C ASN A 105 14.66 -18.44 -21.62
N VAL A 106 14.69 -18.08 -20.33
CA VAL A 106 14.43 -19.05 -19.25
C VAL A 106 13.03 -19.64 -19.37
N ASP A 107 12.05 -18.85 -19.84
CA ASP A 107 10.68 -19.29 -20.07
C ASP A 107 10.58 -20.40 -21.13
N TYR A 108 11.35 -20.29 -22.22
CA TYR A 108 11.39 -21.27 -23.29
C TYR A 108 11.98 -22.59 -22.79
N HIS A 109 13.10 -22.52 -22.06
CA HIS A 109 13.74 -23.70 -21.50
C HIS A 109 12.85 -24.40 -20.46
N LEU A 110 12.18 -23.65 -19.57
CA LEU A 110 11.24 -24.20 -18.59
C LEU A 110 10.07 -24.93 -19.25
N LYS A 111 9.46 -24.36 -20.30
CA LYS A 111 8.36 -24.99 -21.04
C LYS A 111 8.79 -26.29 -21.73
N ASN A 112 10.05 -26.40 -22.15
CA ASN A 112 10.56 -27.58 -22.85
C ASN A 112 11.06 -28.69 -21.91
N GLN A 113 11.30 -28.40 -20.63
CA GLN A 113 11.61 -29.42 -19.61
C GLN A 113 10.35 -30.09 -19.03
N GLN A 114 9.17 -29.51 -19.27
CA GLN A 114 7.87 -30.06 -18.83
C GLN A 114 7.20 -30.95 -19.88
N LYS A 115 7.89 -31.25 -20.99
CA LYS A 115 7.49 -32.21 -22.02
C LYS A 115 8.30 -33.49 -21.87
#